data_AF-A0A4Q0A243-F1
#
_entry.id   AF-A0A4Q0A243-F1
#
_cell.length_a   1.000
_cell.length_b   1.000
_cell.length_c   1.000
_cell.angle_alpha   90.00
_cell.angle_beta   90.00
_cell.angle_gamma   90.00
#
_symmetry.space_group_name_H-M   'P 1'
#
loop_
_entity.id
_entity.type
_entity.pdbx_description
1 polymer ?
#
loop_
_entity_poly.entity_id
_entity_poly.type
_entity_poly.pdbx_seq_one_letter_code
_entity_poly.pdbx_strand_id
1 'polypeptide(L)'
;DTRSTFMIRNIPNKYTQKMMIDLVNESHYRKFDFFYLRMDFINHCNCGYAFINFIDPKSVVPFAKRLVGRKWEKFNSDKVCSIRYADYQGKDRLVEHFRNSK
;
A
#
# COMPACT_ATOMS: atom_id res chain seq x y z
N ASP A 1 4.41 -15.70 -11.32
CA ASP A 1 4.82 -15.09 -10.05
C ASP A 1 3.72 -15.32 -9.04
N THR A 2 4.03 -15.86 -7.86
CA THR A 2 3.05 -16.24 -6.82
C THR A 2 3.06 -15.29 -5.62
N ARG A 3 3.88 -14.23 -5.67
CA ARG A 3 3.99 -13.25 -4.58
C ARG A 3 2.74 -12.38 -4.50
N SER A 4 2.24 -12.20 -3.30
CA SER A 4 0.99 -11.48 -3.00
C SER A 4 1.20 -10.17 -2.23
N THR A 5 2.40 -9.94 -1.69
CA THR A 5 2.68 -8.78 -0.84
C THR A 5 3.53 -7.74 -1.56
N PHE A 6 3.08 -6.49 -1.49
CA PHE A 6 3.70 -5.37 -2.19
C PHE A 6 3.89 -4.16 -1.28
N MET A 7 5.00 -3.47 -1.49
CA MET A 7 5.26 -2.15 -0.96
C MET A 7 4.80 -1.11 -1.99
N ILE A 8 3.82 -0.30 -1.60
CA ILE A 8 3.38 0.89 -2.35
C ILE A 8 4.27 2.05 -1.91
N ARG A 9 4.84 2.77 -2.87
CA ARG A 9 5.78 3.88 -2.63
C ARG A 9 5.27 5.17 -3.28
N ASN A 10 5.89 6.27 -2.89
CA ASN A 10 5.59 7.63 -3.34
C ASN A 10 4.17 8.07 -2.98
N ILE A 11 3.66 7.67 -1.81
CA ILE A 11 2.37 8.13 -1.32
C ILE A 11 2.50 9.60 -0.86
N PRO A 12 1.53 10.49 -1.13
CA PRO A 12 1.53 11.85 -0.60
C PRO A 12 1.30 11.84 0.91
N ASN A 13 2.06 12.64 1.66
CA ASN A 13 2.15 12.54 3.12
C ASN A 13 0.82 12.81 3.85
N LYS A 14 -0.14 13.46 3.18
CA LYS A 14 -1.49 13.75 3.69
C LYS A 14 -2.47 12.58 3.56
N TYR A 15 -2.13 11.52 2.83
CA TYR A 15 -2.97 10.33 2.78
C TYR A 15 -3.02 9.65 4.14
N THR A 16 -4.23 9.30 4.57
CA THR A 16 -4.45 8.45 5.75
C THR A 16 -4.63 7.00 5.32
N GLN A 17 -4.47 6.08 6.28
CA GLN A 17 -4.73 4.66 6.04
C GLN A 17 -6.15 4.42 5.52
N LYS A 18 -7.15 5.10 6.10
CA LYS A 18 -8.55 5.02 5.65
C LYS A 18 -8.70 5.46 4.20
N MET A 19 -8.12 6.61 3.81
CA MET A 19 -8.20 7.11 2.43
C MET A 19 -7.57 6.14 1.42
N MET A 20 -6.44 5.52 1.78
CA MET A 20 -5.80 4.51 0.94
C MET A 20 -6.67 3.27 0.81
N ILE A 21 -7.21 2.75 1.91
CA ILE A 21 -8.11 1.58 1.91
C ILE A 21 -9.34 1.85 1.05
N ASP A 22 -9.97 3.02 1.19
CA ASP A 22 -11.14 3.41 0.39
C ASP A 22 -10.79 3.46 -1.10
N LEU A 23 -9.65 4.07 -1.47
CA LEU A 23 -9.15 4.11 -2.85
C LEU A 23 -8.90 2.71 -3.42
N VAL A 24 -8.34 1.79 -2.64
CA VAL A 24 -8.12 0.41 -3.08
C VAL A 24 -9.46 -0.31 -3.25
N ASN A 25 -10.39 -0.12 -2.31
CA ASN A 25 -11.71 -0.76 -2.33
C ASN A 25 -12.57 -0.38 -3.54
N GLU A 26 -12.37 0.80 -4.15
CA GLU A 26 -13.07 1.20 -5.39
C GLU A 26 -12.87 0.21 -6.55
N SER A 27 -11.75 -0.54 -6.56
CA SER A 27 -11.42 -1.48 -7.65
C SER A 27 -11.09 -2.90 -7.16
N HIS A 28 -10.70 -3.04 -5.89
CA HIS A 28 -10.17 -4.27 -5.30
C HIS A 28 -10.86 -4.57 -3.95
N TYR A 29 -12.16 -4.30 -3.86
CA TYR A 29 -12.96 -4.59 -2.67
C TYR A 29 -12.80 -6.05 -2.23
N ARG A 30 -12.41 -6.26 -0.96
CA ARG A 30 -12.16 -7.59 -0.37
C ARG A 30 -11.14 -8.46 -1.13
N LYS A 31 -10.21 -7.85 -1.87
CA LYS A 31 -9.12 -8.57 -2.57
C LYS A 31 -7.80 -8.59 -1.80
N PHE A 32 -7.74 -7.95 -0.64
CA PHE A 32 -6.58 -7.89 0.23
C PHE A 32 -6.98 -8.22 1.67
N ASP A 33 -6.06 -8.78 2.45
CA ASP A 33 -6.28 -9.23 3.83
C ASP A 33 -5.38 -8.53 4.85
N PHE A 34 -4.44 -7.70 4.37
CA PHE A 34 -3.54 -6.89 5.16
C PHE A 34 -3.25 -5.58 4.45
N PHE A 35 -3.30 -4.47 5.20
CA PHE A 35 -2.87 -3.15 4.75
C PHE A 35 -2.25 -2.40 5.92
N TYR A 36 -1.07 -1.82 5.71
CA TYR A 36 -0.36 -1.03 6.72
C TYR A 36 0.29 0.20 6.07
N LEU A 37 -0.16 1.40 6.46
CA LEU A 37 0.48 2.65 6.07
C LEU A 37 1.43 3.08 7.18
N ARG A 38 2.72 3.27 6.87
CA ARG A 38 3.66 3.76 7.89
C ARG A 38 3.37 5.24 8.17
N MET A 39 3.05 5.54 9.42
CA MET A 39 2.85 6.89 9.91
C MET A 39 4.07 7.36 10.69
N ASP A 40 4.46 8.59 10.44
CA ASP A 40 5.31 9.39 11.31
C ASP A 40 4.41 10.10 12.32
N PHE A 41 4.49 9.66 13.58
CA PHE A 41 3.67 10.20 14.67
C PHE A 41 4.14 11.57 15.14
N ILE A 42 5.40 11.96 14.87
CA ILE A 42 5.94 13.26 15.24
C ILE A 42 5.37 14.32 14.30
N ASN A 43 5.43 14.06 13.00
CA ASN A 43 4.97 15.00 11.96
C ASN A 43 3.50 14.79 11.56
N HIS A 44 2.78 13.87 12.22
CA HIS A 44 1.39 13.49 11.94
C HIS A 44 1.11 13.23 10.45
N CYS A 45 2.05 12.61 9.75
CA CYS A 45 1.94 12.38 8.31
C CYS A 45 2.52 11.01 7.93
N ASN A 46 2.17 10.48 6.76
CA ASN A 46 2.73 9.19 6.35
C ASN A 46 4.17 9.34 5.83
N CYS A 47 4.96 8.26 5.96
CA CYS A 47 6.35 8.21 5.50
C CYS A 47 6.49 7.99 3.98
N GLY A 48 5.39 8.09 3.22
CA GLY A 48 5.38 7.95 1.76
C GLY A 48 5.33 6.51 1.25
N TYR A 49 5.11 5.52 2.13
CA TYR A 49 4.97 4.12 1.73
C TYR A 49 3.97 3.33 2.60
N ALA A 50 3.43 2.27 2.00
CA ALA A 50 2.51 1.34 2.64
C ALA A 50 2.81 -0.10 2.19
N PHE A 51 2.33 -1.07 2.95
CA PHE A 51 2.35 -2.49 2.62
C PHE A 51 0.94 -3.00 2.43
N ILE A 52 0.74 -3.81 1.40
CA ILE A 52 -0.53 -4.48 1.10
C ILE A 52 -0.27 -5.95 0.79
N ASN A 53 -1.09 -6.84 1.34
CA ASN A 53 -1.11 -8.25 0.95
C ASN A 53 -2.43 -8.57 0.25
N PHE A 54 -2.34 -9.01 -1.01
CA PHE A 54 -3.49 -9.48 -1.76
C PHE A 54 -3.81 -10.94 -1.40
N ILE A 55 -5.09 -11.30 -1.42
CA ILE A 55 -5.53 -12.69 -1.21
C ILE A 55 -5.18 -13.53 -2.44
N ASP A 56 -5.39 -12.97 -3.63
CA ASP A 56 -5.04 -13.60 -4.90
C ASP A 56 -3.97 -12.74 -5.62
N PRO A 57 -2.76 -13.30 -5.88
CA PRO A 57 -1.72 -12.63 -6.66
C PRO A 57 -2.20 -12.11 -8.01
N LYS A 58 -3.22 -12.70 -8.63
CA LYS A 58 -3.80 -12.21 -9.89
C LYS A 58 -4.41 -10.82 -9.76
N SER A 59 -4.83 -10.42 -8.55
CA SER A 59 -5.39 -9.09 -8.26
C SER A 59 -4.33 -7.98 -8.30
N VAL A 60 -3.05 -8.32 -8.27
CA VAL A 60 -1.95 -7.35 -8.30
C VAL A 60 -1.85 -6.66 -9.66
N VAL A 61 -2.03 -7.42 -10.75
CA VAL A 61 -1.91 -6.89 -12.11
C VAL A 61 -2.93 -5.77 -12.39
N PRO A 62 -4.25 -5.95 -12.15
CA PRO A 62 -5.21 -4.86 -12.31
C PRO A 62 -4.94 -3.69 -11.35
N PHE A 63 -4.50 -3.96 -10.12
CA PHE A 63 -4.10 -2.92 -9.16
C PHE A 63 -2.93 -2.08 -9.69
N ALA A 64 -1.89 -2.74 -10.18
CA ALA A 64 -0.71 -2.10 -10.75
C ALA A 64 -1.09 -1.26 -11.97
N LYS A 65 -1.88 -1.80 -12.91
CA LYS A 65 -2.33 -1.06 -14.10
C LYS A 65 -3.15 0.19 -13.76
N ARG A 66 -3.92 0.14 -12.65
CA ARG A 66 -4.73 1.28 -12.21
C ARG A 66 -3.88 2.38 -11.59
N LEU A 67 -2.96 2.05 -10.69
CA LEU A 67 -2.27 3.05 -9.86
C LEU A 67 -0.84 3.36 -10.30
N VAL A 68 -0.08 2.35 -10.73
CA VAL A 68 1.35 2.52 -11.03
C VAL A 68 1.54 3.42 -12.24
N GLY A 69 2.49 4.35 -12.14
CA GLY A 69 2.79 5.29 -13.21
C GLY A 69 1.82 6.47 -13.31
N ARG A 70 0.82 6.55 -12.42
CA ARG A 70 -0.12 7.68 -12.35
C ARG A 70 0.20 8.61 -11.18
N LYS A 71 -0.12 9.89 -11.36
CA LYS A 71 -0.15 10.87 -10.27
C LYS A 71 -1.32 10.58 -9.32
N TRP A 72 -1.16 10.95 -8.07
CA TRP A 72 -2.25 10.84 -7.09
C TRP A 72 -3.31 11.90 -7.36
N GLU A 73 -4.57 11.49 -7.43
CA GLU A 73 -5.70 12.38 -7.74
C GLU A 73 -5.98 13.40 -6.63
N LYS A 74 -5.53 13.13 -5.40
CA LYS A 74 -5.74 13.99 -4.23
C LYS A 74 -4.48 14.76 -3.87
N PHE A 75 -4.69 15.95 -3.31
CA PHE A 75 -3.67 16.83 -2.73
C PHE A 75 -2.67 17.45 -3.72
N ASN A 76 -3.02 17.50 -5.02
CA ASN A 76 -2.19 18.09 -6.08
C ASN A 76 -0.72 17.63 -6.01
N SER A 77 -0.50 16.36 -5.72
CA SER A 77 0.85 15.82 -5.56
C SER A 77 1.43 15.43 -6.91
N ASP A 78 2.64 15.90 -7.22
CA ASP A 78 3.41 15.43 -8.37
C ASP A 78 4.00 14.03 -8.18
N LYS A 79 3.82 13.44 -7.00
CA LYS A 79 4.27 12.07 -6.73
C LYS A 79 3.56 11.10 -7.68
N VAL A 80 4.32 10.17 -8.23
CA VAL A 80 3.83 9.10 -9.09
C VAL A 80 3.88 7.78 -8.33
N CYS A 81 2.75 7.10 -8.22
CA CYS A 81 2.65 5.84 -7.51
C CYS A 81 3.56 4.79 -8.16
N SER A 82 4.32 4.07 -7.32
CA SER A 82 5.11 2.92 -7.73
C SER A 82 4.94 1.79 -6.74
N ILE A 83 5.09 0.55 -7.21
CA ILE A 83 5.03 -0.63 -6.36
C ILE A 83 6.31 -1.45 -6.51
N ARG A 84 6.65 -2.19 -5.45
CA ARG A 84 7.71 -3.20 -5.44
C ARG A 84 7.19 -4.41 -4.66
N TYR A 85 7.72 -5.60 -4.92
CA TYR A 85 7.59 -6.70 -3.97
C TYR A 85 8.08 -6.28 -2.59
N ALA A 86 7.31 -6.63 -1.56
CA ALA A 86 7.78 -6.49 -0.20
C ALA A 86 8.87 -7.53 0.08
N ASP A 87 9.86 -7.18 0.90
CA ASP A 87 10.93 -8.11 1.31
C ASP A 87 10.35 -9.30 2.10
N TYR A 88 9.31 -9.04 2.90
CA TYR A 88 8.52 -10.04 3.61
C TYR A 88 7.22 -10.31 2.87
N GLN A 89 7.01 -11.57 2.49
CA GLN A 89 5.81 -12.03 1.79
C GLN A 89 4.86 -12.77 2.73
N GLY A 90 3.56 -12.54 2.57
CA GLY A 90 2.49 -13.10 3.37
C GLY A 90 2.11 -12.25 4.58
N LYS A 91 0.83 -12.30 4.95
CA LYS A 91 0.27 -11.57 6.09
C LYS A 91 0.99 -11.88 7.40
N ASP A 92 1.24 -13.16 7.70
CA ASP A 92 1.83 -13.56 8.99
C ASP A 92 3.23 -12.99 9.19
N ARG A 93 4.07 -13.03 8.15
CA ARG A 93 5.43 -12.45 8.20
C ARG A 93 5.42 -10.93 8.35
N LEU A 94 4.48 -10.25 7.70
CA LEU A 94 4.31 -8.80 7.87
C LEU A 94 3.86 -8.47 9.30
N VAL A 95 2.88 -9.21 9.82
CA VAL A 95 2.38 -9.02 11.19
C VAL A 95 3.51 -9.23 12.19
N GLU A 96 4.30 -10.30 12.04
CA GLU A 96 5.45 -10.58 12.90
C GLU A 96 6.50 -9.46 12.85
N HIS A 97 6.83 -8.99 11.65
CA HIS A 97 7.79 -7.91 11.45
C HIS A 97 7.33 -6.58 12.07
N PHE A 98 6.06 -6.22 11.87
CA PHE A 98 5.50 -4.96 12.38
C PHE A 98 5.06 -5.03 13.84
N ARG A 99 4.81 -6.22 14.41
CA ARG A 99 4.50 -6.40 15.83
C ARG A 99 5.68 -5.96 16.72
N ASN A 100 6.90 -6.09 16.23
CA ASN A 100 8.13 -5.74 16.95
C ASN A 100 8.73 -4.38 16.54
N SER A 101 8.20 -3.74 15.50
CA SER A 101 8.66 -2.41 15.08
C SER A 101 8.00 -1.33 15.94
N LYS A 102 8.74 -0.85 16.95
CA LYS A 102 8.39 0.35 17.72
C LYS A 102 8.45 1.62 16.86
#